data_AF-A0A2Z3NCB5-F1
#
_entry.id   AF-A0A2Z3NCB5-F1
#
_cell.length_a   1.000
_cell.length_b   1.000
_cell.length_c   1.000
_cell.angle_alpha   90.00
_cell.angle_beta   90.00
_cell.angle_gamma   90.00
#
_symmetry.space_group_name_H-M   'P 1'
#
loop_
_entity.id
_entity.type
_entity.pdbx_description
1 polymer ?
#
loop_
_entity_poly.entity_id
_entity_poly.type
_entity_poly.pdbx_seq_one_letter_code
_entity_poly.pdbx_strand_id
1 'polypeptide(L)'
;MGDEQKALDQLERLGFDNLSKKDQKVMLSLYEETGQPEKAINLKPEYAEEVVNDLISNQKYDDLRTLQSKIDNPVVNYEVAFLDKKWEDVVRLKDKVKMTERRENQLLSAYLHLGRMDEAKKLAAESPELSQKVQDFEMKKKQVEDLKMQVQQVQKNEKDAKKRDEQVKKLNEQIKQLEAAINNI
;
A
#
# COMPACT_ATOMS: atom_id res chain seq x y z
N MET A 1 25.91 -7.41 17.02
CA MET A 1 26.56 -7.77 15.73
C MET A 1 27.52 -8.96 15.83
N GLY A 2 28.61 -8.91 16.60
CA GLY A 2 29.62 -10.00 16.60
C GLY A 2 29.15 -11.34 17.21
N ASP A 3 28.21 -11.31 18.16
CA ASP A 3 27.71 -12.52 18.83
C ASP A 3 26.46 -13.09 18.16
N GLU A 4 25.59 -12.25 17.58
CA GLU A 4 24.46 -12.65 16.73
C GLU A 4 24.93 -13.47 15.53
N GLN A 5 25.97 -13.01 14.82
CA GLN A 5 26.50 -13.73 13.66
C GLN A 5 27.09 -15.09 14.06
N LYS A 6 27.79 -15.18 15.20
CA LYS A 6 28.32 -16.47 15.69
C LYS A 6 27.20 -17.44 16.07
N ALA A 7 26.13 -16.94 16.69
CA ALA A 7 24.97 -17.75 17.03
C ALA A 7 24.29 -18.26 15.76
N LEU A 8 24.13 -17.40 14.76
CA LEU A 8 23.58 -17.76 13.45
C LEU A 8 24.43 -18.82 12.76
N ASP A 9 25.77 -18.66 12.72
CA ASP A 9 26.69 -19.63 12.12
C ASP A 9 26.58 -21.02 12.79
N GLN A 10 26.35 -21.06 14.11
CA GLN A 10 26.13 -22.32 14.84
C GLN A 10 24.82 -22.99 14.43
N LEU A 11 23.74 -22.22 14.31
CA LEU A 11 22.43 -22.71 13.89
C LEU A 11 22.45 -23.16 12.41
N GLU A 12 23.13 -22.41 11.53
CA GLU A 12 23.32 -22.77 10.13
C GLU A 12 24.02 -24.13 9.96
N ARG A 13 25.04 -24.42 10.79
CA ARG A 13 25.75 -25.71 10.78
C ARG A 13 24.87 -26.90 11.16
N LEU A 14 23.89 -26.67 12.04
CA LEU A 14 22.94 -27.71 12.44
C LEU A 14 21.89 -27.94 11.33
N GLY A 15 21.58 -26.90 10.55
CA GLY A 15 20.60 -26.93 9.48
C GLY A 15 19.18 -26.71 9.99
N PHE A 16 18.42 -25.85 9.32
CA PHE A 16 17.12 -25.35 9.78
C PHE A 16 16.13 -26.48 10.15
N ASP A 17 16.03 -27.52 9.33
CA ASP A 17 15.09 -28.63 9.55
C ASP A 17 15.45 -29.54 10.74
N ASN A 18 16.71 -29.51 11.19
CA ASN A 18 17.19 -30.29 12.33
C ASN A 18 17.07 -29.53 13.66
N LEU A 19 16.72 -28.24 13.61
CA LEU A 19 16.59 -27.40 14.79
C LEU A 19 15.25 -27.66 15.50
N SER A 20 15.23 -27.41 16.81
CA SER A 20 13.96 -27.34 17.53
C SER A 20 13.11 -26.17 17.02
N LYS A 21 11.78 -26.22 17.17
CA LYS A 21 10.90 -25.10 16.78
C LYS A 21 11.30 -23.76 17.43
N LYS A 22 11.90 -23.82 18.62
CA LYS A 22 12.41 -22.63 19.31
C LYS A 22 13.66 -22.09 18.60
N ASP A 23 14.61 -22.97 18.29
CA ASP A 23 15.87 -22.58 17.65
C ASP A 23 15.66 -22.16 16.18
N GLN A 24 14.67 -22.76 15.49
CA GLN A 24 14.22 -22.28 14.18
C GLN A 24 13.76 -20.83 14.24
N LYS A 25 12.93 -20.46 15.24
CA LYS A 25 12.50 -19.07 15.41
C LYS A 25 13.68 -18.15 15.69
N VAL A 26 14.59 -18.56 16.56
CA VAL A 26 15.82 -17.79 16.85
C VAL A 26 16.65 -17.59 15.58
N MET A 27 16.83 -18.63 14.76
CA MET A 27 17.55 -18.54 13.50
C MET A 27 16.90 -17.54 12.53
N LEU A 28 15.57 -17.57 12.39
CA LEU A 28 14.84 -16.64 11.53
C LEU A 28 14.98 -15.18 12.00
N SER A 29 14.87 -14.92 13.30
CA SER A 29 15.06 -13.58 13.86
C SER A 29 16.50 -13.08 13.72
N LEU A 30 17.50 -13.96 13.92
CA LEU A 30 18.91 -13.61 13.72
C LEU A 30 19.22 -13.24 12.26
N TYR A 31 18.54 -13.85 11.29
CA TYR A 31 18.66 -13.42 9.90
C TYR A 31 18.16 -11.98 9.68
N GLU A 32 17.08 -11.56 10.34
CA GLU A 32 16.63 -10.17 10.28
C GLU A 32 17.64 -9.23 10.94
N GLU A 33 18.08 -9.55 12.16
CA GLU A 33 19.00 -8.74 12.96
C GLU A 33 20.36 -8.54 12.26
N THR A 34 20.80 -9.55 11.50
CA THR A 34 22.04 -9.51 10.72
C THR A 34 21.85 -8.96 9.29
N GLY A 35 20.65 -8.45 8.95
CA GLY A 35 20.39 -7.78 7.67
C GLY A 35 20.22 -8.73 6.47
N GLN A 36 19.83 -9.98 6.72
CA GLN A 36 19.61 -11.03 5.72
C GLN A 36 18.17 -11.60 5.77
N PRO A 37 17.11 -10.77 5.84
CA PRO A 37 15.72 -11.25 5.92
C PRO A 37 15.30 -12.15 4.75
N GLU A 38 15.94 -12.01 3.58
CA GLU A 38 15.71 -12.90 2.43
C GLU A 38 15.99 -14.37 2.76
N LYS A 39 17.01 -14.66 3.58
CA LYS A 39 17.35 -16.03 3.98
C LYS A 39 16.28 -16.61 4.89
N ALA A 40 15.77 -15.81 5.83
CA ALA A 40 14.68 -16.22 6.71
C ALA A 40 13.43 -16.61 5.89
N ILE A 41 13.06 -15.78 4.91
CA ILE A 41 11.89 -16.02 4.06
C ILE A 41 12.09 -17.22 3.13
N ASN A 42 13.30 -17.43 2.60
CA ASN A 42 13.61 -18.59 1.77
C ASN A 42 13.52 -19.91 2.55
N LEU A 43 13.89 -19.91 3.84
CA LEU A 43 13.73 -21.08 4.71
C LEU A 43 12.28 -21.30 5.12
N LYS A 44 11.54 -20.21 5.36
CA LYS A 44 10.14 -20.24 5.79
C LYS A 44 9.34 -19.10 5.13
N PRO A 45 8.66 -19.34 4.00
CA PRO A 45 7.96 -18.30 3.25
C PRO A 45 6.91 -17.52 4.06
N GLU A 46 6.27 -18.16 5.05
CA GLU A 46 5.26 -17.51 5.90
C GLU A 46 5.89 -16.48 6.85
N TYR A 47 7.19 -16.57 7.11
CA TYR A 47 7.93 -15.61 7.93
C TYR A 47 8.00 -14.23 7.27
N ALA A 48 7.70 -14.13 5.97
CA ALA A 48 7.56 -12.85 5.30
C ALA A 48 6.54 -11.91 5.98
N GLU A 49 5.50 -12.44 6.63
CA GLU A 49 4.54 -11.61 7.37
C GLU A 49 5.20 -10.90 8.57
N GLU A 50 6.13 -11.56 9.28
CA GLU A 50 6.83 -10.96 10.42
C GLU A 50 7.79 -9.86 9.93
N VAL A 51 8.63 -10.18 8.95
CA VAL A 51 9.58 -9.24 8.31
C VAL A 51 8.86 -8.01 7.77
N VAL A 52 7.80 -8.21 6.99
CA VAL A 52 7.03 -7.11 6.38
C VAL A 52 6.38 -6.22 7.43
N ASN A 53 5.83 -6.80 8.50
CA ASN A 53 5.22 -6.02 9.57
C ASN A 53 6.25 -5.20 10.34
N ASP A 54 7.45 -5.73 10.59
CA ASP A 54 8.54 -4.95 11.20
C ASP A 54 8.94 -3.78 10.30
N LEU A 55 9.23 -4.05 9.01
CA LEU A 55 9.65 -3.02 8.06
C LEU A 55 8.62 -1.90 7.92
N ILE A 56 7.33 -2.24 7.83
CA ILE A 56 6.25 -1.25 7.73
C ILE A 56 6.10 -0.45 9.03
N SER A 57 6.12 -1.12 10.19
CA SER A 57 5.96 -0.45 11.49
C SER A 57 7.11 0.53 11.77
N ASN A 58 8.31 0.20 11.29
CA ASN A 58 9.49 1.05 11.38
C ASN A 58 9.67 2.00 10.19
N GLN A 59 8.70 2.08 9.27
CA GLN A 59 8.71 2.94 8.08
C GLN A 59 9.94 2.71 7.16
N LYS A 60 10.50 1.50 7.17
CA LYS A 60 11.64 1.08 6.36
C LYS A 60 11.21 0.64 4.96
N TYR A 61 10.58 1.55 4.22
CA TYR A 61 10.00 1.23 2.91
C TYR A 61 11.05 0.91 1.83
N ASP A 62 12.23 1.52 1.92
CA ASP A 62 13.32 1.26 0.96
C ASP A 62 13.95 -0.12 1.18
N ASP A 63 14.03 -0.58 2.44
CA ASP A 63 14.44 -1.94 2.76
C ASP A 63 13.43 -2.96 2.23
N LEU A 64 12.13 -2.64 2.29
CA LEU A 64 11.08 -3.49 1.73
C LEU A 64 11.16 -3.61 0.19
N ARG A 65 11.46 -2.51 -0.52
CA ARG A 65 11.76 -2.55 -1.97
C ARG A 65 13.03 -3.33 -2.28
N THR A 66 14.06 -3.15 -1.46
CA THR A 66 15.32 -3.90 -1.59
C THR A 66 15.06 -5.40 -1.40
N LEU A 67 14.26 -5.78 -0.41
CA LEU A 67 13.86 -7.17 -0.18
C LEU A 67 13.12 -7.75 -1.39
N GLN A 68 12.17 -7.00 -1.98
CA GLN A 68 11.46 -7.41 -3.20
C GLN A 68 12.42 -7.72 -4.36
N SER A 69 13.51 -6.96 -4.50
CA SER A 69 14.50 -7.21 -5.56
C SER A 69 15.29 -8.51 -5.37
N LYS A 70 15.31 -9.05 -4.14
CA LYS A 70 16.06 -10.26 -3.78
C LYS A 70 15.19 -11.53 -3.77
N ILE A 71 13.88 -11.41 -3.52
CA ILE A 71 12.98 -12.54 -3.37
C ILE A 71 11.64 -12.30 -4.06
N ASP A 72 11.09 -13.36 -4.68
CA ASP A 72 9.71 -13.35 -5.17
C ASP A 72 8.78 -13.93 -4.10
N ASN A 73 8.20 -13.06 -3.28
CA ASN A 73 7.26 -13.44 -2.22
C ASN A 73 5.98 -12.59 -2.31
N PRO A 74 4.77 -13.19 -2.31
CA PRO A 74 3.52 -12.46 -2.51
C PRO A 74 3.25 -11.42 -1.42
N VAL A 75 3.68 -11.66 -0.17
CA VAL A 75 3.50 -10.73 0.94
C VAL A 75 4.33 -9.46 0.71
N VAL A 76 5.60 -9.63 0.36
CA VAL A 76 6.51 -8.52 0.03
C VAL A 76 6.01 -7.78 -1.21
N ASN A 77 5.67 -8.51 -2.27
CA ASN A 77 5.19 -7.94 -3.53
C ASN A 77 3.90 -7.13 -3.36
N TYR A 78 2.97 -7.57 -2.50
CA TYR A 78 1.72 -6.86 -2.25
C TYR A 78 1.97 -5.46 -1.66
N GLU A 79 2.82 -5.40 -0.64
CA GLU A 79 3.10 -4.14 0.05
C GLU A 79 3.91 -3.18 -0.81
N VAL A 80 4.89 -3.69 -1.57
CA VAL A 80 5.62 -2.85 -2.53
C VAL A 80 4.71 -2.37 -3.67
N ALA A 81 3.82 -3.23 -4.17
CA ALA A 81 2.83 -2.80 -5.16
C ALA A 81 1.96 -1.65 -4.65
N PHE A 82 1.51 -1.70 -3.39
CA PHE A 82 0.76 -0.60 -2.79
C PHE A 82 1.61 0.67 -2.65
N LEU A 83 2.83 0.58 -2.13
CA LEU A 83 3.73 1.73 -1.96
C LEU A 83 4.08 2.41 -3.29
N ASP A 84 4.22 1.62 -4.35
CA ASP A 84 4.52 2.09 -5.70
C ASP A 84 3.27 2.49 -6.50
N LYS A 85 2.08 2.45 -5.88
CA LYS A 85 0.79 2.76 -6.52
C LYS A 85 0.47 1.88 -7.74
N LYS A 86 0.96 0.64 -7.75
CA LYS A 86 0.68 -0.38 -8.76
C LYS A 86 -0.64 -1.08 -8.40
N TRP A 87 -1.74 -0.37 -8.57
CA TRP A 87 -3.05 -0.80 -8.07
C TRP A 87 -3.52 -2.13 -8.66
N GLU A 88 -3.25 -2.41 -9.93
CA GLU A 88 -3.58 -3.70 -10.55
C GLU A 88 -2.83 -4.86 -9.89
N ASP A 89 -1.58 -4.65 -9.49
CA ASP A 89 -0.77 -5.66 -8.82
C ASP A 89 -1.31 -5.94 -7.42
N VAL A 90 -1.74 -4.91 -6.68
CA VAL A 90 -2.43 -5.06 -5.37
C VAL A 90 -3.66 -5.95 -5.51
N VAL A 91 -4.54 -5.65 -6.48
CA VAL A 91 -5.77 -6.42 -6.71
C VAL A 91 -5.48 -7.87 -7.15
N ARG A 92 -4.44 -8.07 -7.96
CA ARG A 92 -4.01 -9.42 -8.39
C ARG A 92 -3.47 -10.25 -7.24
N LEU A 93 -2.81 -9.62 -6.26
CA LEU A 93 -2.12 -10.31 -5.17
C LEU A 93 -3.00 -10.53 -3.93
N LYS A 94 -4.19 -9.90 -3.85
CA LYS A 94 -5.09 -9.98 -2.68
C LYS A 94 -5.38 -11.41 -2.19
N ASP A 95 -5.51 -12.38 -3.10
CA ASP A 95 -5.84 -13.77 -2.75
C ASP A 95 -4.60 -14.59 -2.33
N LYS A 96 -3.40 -14.00 -2.43
CA LYS A 96 -2.11 -14.63 -2.07
C LYS A 96 -1.55 -14.15 -0.74
N VAL A 97 -2.23 -13.24 -0.05
CA VAL A 97 -1.79 -12.66 1.22
C VAL A 97 -2.94 -12.69 2.21
N LYS A 98 -2.62 -12.70 3.51
CA LYS A 98 -3.65 -12.59 4.53
C LYS A 98 -4.25 -11.17 4.47
N MET A 99 -5.56 -11.05 4.28
CA MET A 99 -6.26 -9.77 4.40
C MET A 99 -6.35 -9.38 5.88
N THR A 100 -5.59 -8.36 6.24
CA THR A 100 -5.71 -7.65 7.53
C THR A 100 -6.52 -6.38 7.30
N GLU A 101 -7.04 -5.76 8.36
CA GLU A 101 -7.74 -4.46 8.25
C GLU A 101 -6.90 -3.42 7.48
N ARG A 102 -5.56 -3.39 7.68
CA ARG A 102 -4.64 -2.56 6.89
C ARG A 102 -4.70 -2.88 5.41
N ARG A 103 -4.62 -4.17 5.04
CA ARG A 103 -4.63 -4.60 3.64
C ARG A 103 -5.99 -4.44 2.97
N GLU A 104 -7.09 -4.57 3.72
CA GLU A 104 -8.42 -4.25 3.23
C GLU A 104 -8.54 -2.76 2.88
N ASN A 105 -8.00 -1.88 3.72
CA ASN A 105 -7.90 -0.45 3.39
C ASN A 105 -7.05 -0.21 2.14
N GLN A 106 -5.88 -0.86 2.02
CA GLN A 106 -5.03 -0.75 0.83
C GLN A 106 -5.73 -1.26 -0.44
N LEU A 107 -6.46 -2.37 -0.34
CA LEU A 107 -7.23 -2.95 -1.43
C LEU A 107 -8.40 -2.04 -1.82
N LEU A 108 -9.06 -1.42 -0.84
CA LEU A 108 -10.10 -0.44 -1.10
C LEU A 108 -9.55 0.74 -1.91
N SER A 109 -8.44 1.34 -1.49
CA SER A 109 -7.79 2.43 -2.23
C SER A 109 -7.45 1.99 -3.66
N ALA A 110 -6.90 0.79 -3.84
CA ALA A 110 -6.61 0.25 -5.18
C ALA A 110 -7.88 0.13 -6.05
N TYR A 111 -9.00 -0.40 -5.53
CA TYR A 111 -10.25 -0.45 -6.28
C TYR A 111 -10.77 0.94 -6.67
N LEU A 112 -10.72 1.91 -5.75
CA LEU A 112 -11.17 3.27 -5.99
C LEU A 112 -10.33 3.97 -7.08
N HIS A 113 -9.00 3.86 -7.02
CA HIS A 113 -8.09 4.44 -8.03
C HIS A 113 -8.23 3.80 -9.40
N LEU A 114 -8.56 2.51 -9.45
CA LEU A 114 -8.87 1.79 -10.70
C LEU A 114 -10.29 2.06 -11.22
N GLY A 115 -11.08 2.86 -10.51
CA GLY A 115 -12.49 3.12 -10.86
C GLY A 115 -13.41 1.91 -10.69
N ARG A 116 -12.97 0.87 -9.98
CA ARG A 116 -13.72 -0.37 -9.74
C ARG A 116 -14.69 -0.21 -8.56
N MET A 117 -15.65 0.69 -8.73
CA MET A 117 -16.55 1.12 -7.66
C MET A 117 -17.42 -0.01 -7.09
N ASP A 118 -17.86 -0.95 -7.92
CA ASP A 118 -18.67 -2.08 -7.45
C ASP A 118 -17.88 -3.00 -6.52
N GLU A 119 -16.61 -3.26 -6.84
CA GLU A 119 -15.71 -4.04 -6.01
C GLU A 119 -15.40 -3.31 -4.69
N ALA A 120 -15.15 -2.00 -4.77
CA ALA A 120 -14.95 -1.15 -3.59
C ALA A 120 -16.16 -1.18 -2.64
N LYS A 121 -17.37 -1.01 -3.17
CA LYS A 121 -18.63 -1.08 -2.40
C LYS A 121 -18.84 -2.46 -1.78
N LYS A 122 -18.55 -3.53 -2.53
CA LYS A 122 -18.68 -4.89 -2.03
C LYS A 122 -17.71 -5.15 -0.87
N LEU A 123 -16.46 -4.72 -0.99
CA LEU A 123 -15.46 -4.83 0.08
C LEU A 123 -15.90 -4.03 1.33
N ALA A 124 -16.48 -2.86 1.12
CA ALA A 124 -16.89 -1.96 2.18
C ALA A 124 -18.23 -2.32 2.86
N ALA A 125 -19.00 -3.26 2.31
CA ALA A 125 -20.41 -3.48 2.66
C ALA A 125 -20.64 -3.78 4.15
N GLU A 126 -19.70 -4.47 4.79
CA GLU A 126 -19.81 -4.88 6.20
C GLU A 126 -18.99 -4.00 7.15
N SER A 127 -18.22 -3.03 6.62
CA SER A 127 -17.39 -2.12 7.41
C SER A 127 -17.90 -0.69 7.27
N PRO A 128 -18.50 -0.11 8.32
CA PRO A 128 -18.94 1.28 8.32
C PRO A 128 -17.81 2.26 7.99
N GLU A 129 -16.58 1.97 8.46
CA GLU A 129 -15.40 2.80 8.17
C GLU A 129 -15.06 2.79 6.67
N LEU A 130 -14.97 1.60 6.07
CA LEU A 130 -14.69 1.48 4.63
C LEU A 130 -15.83 2.06 3.79
N SER A 131 -17.08 1.88 4.22
CA SER A 131 -18.26 2.44 3.56
C SER A 131 -18.21 3.97 3.54
N GLN A 132 -17.79 4.60 4.65
CA GLN A 132 -17.60 6.04 4.69
C GLN A 132 -16.50 6.50 3.72
N LYS A 133 -15.38 5.78 3.64
CA LYS A 133 -14.29 6.09 2.68
C LYS A 133 -14.76 6.04 1.22
N VAL A 134 -15.58 5.04 0.87
CA VAL A 134 -16.20 4.96 -0.47
C VAL A 134 -17.09 6.16 -0.74
N GLN A 135 -17.97 6.52 0.20
CA GLN A 135 -18.88 7.65 0.06
C GLN A 135 -18.12 8.98 -0.07
N ASP A 136 -17.08 9.19 0.75
CA ASP A 136 -16.24 10.37 0.70
C ASP A 136 -15.51 10.48 -0.65
N PHE A 137 -15.01 9.36 -1.19
CA PHE A 137 -14.38 9.30 -2.50
C PHE A 137 -15.39 9.68 -3.61
N GLU A 138 -16.59 9.07 -3.61
CA GLU A 138 -17.64 9.36 -4.58
C GLU A 138 -18.06 10.85 -4.54
N MET A 139 -18.24 11.38 -3.33
CA MET A 139 -18.61 12.78 -3.13
C MET A 139 -17.55 13.73 -3.67
N LYS A 140 -16.28 13.51 -3.33
CA LYS A 140 -15.16 14.33 -3.84
C LYS A 140 -15.02 14.22 -5.35
N LYS A 141 -15.16 13.02 -5.92
CA LYS A 141 -15.09 12.81 -7.37
C LYS A 141 -16.22 13.57 -8.09
N LYS A 142 -17.44 13.51 -7.56
CA LYS A 142 -18.57 14.29 -8.08
C LYS A 142 -18.32 15.80 -7.98
N GLN A 143 -17.79 16.29 -6.85
CA GLN A 143 -17.43 17.71 -6.70
C GLN A 143 -16.39 18.17 -7.73
N VAL A 144 -15.39 17.31 -8.04
CA VAL A 144 -14.41 17.60 -9.11
C VAL A 144 -15.11 17.72 -10.47
N GLU A 145 -16.03 16.81 -10.80
CA GLU A 145 -16.80 16.85 -12.04
C GLU A 145 -17.67 18.11 -12.13
N ASP A 146 -18.37 18.46 -11.05
CA ASP A 146 -19.19 19.67 -10.95
C ASP A 146 -18.36 20.95 -11.15
N LEU A 147 -17.19 21.03 -10.52
CA LEU A 147 -16.27 22.16 -10.70
C LEU A 147 -15.71 22.23 -12.13
N LYS A 148 -15.40 21.08 -12.75
CA LYS A 148 -14.96 21.03 -14.17
C LYS A 148 -16.06 21.55 -15.10
N MET A 149 -17.32 21.21 -14.83
CA MET A 149 -18.46 21.78 -15.57
C MET A 149 -18.59 23.29 -15.34
N GLN A 150 -18.40 23.78 -14.11
CA GLN A 150 -18.40 25.23 -13.82
C GLN A 150 -17.29 25.97 -14.57
N VAL A 151 -16.08 25.40 -14.64
CA VAL A 151 -14.97 25.97 -15.44
C VAL A 151 -15.39 26.14 -16.89
N GLN A 152 -15.99 25.12 -17.51
CA GLN A 152 -16.47 25.21 -18.89
C GLN A 152 -17.57 26.28 -19.05
N GLN A 153 -18.46 26.41 -18.07
CA GLN A 153 -19.53 27.41 -18.12
C GLN A 153 -18.99 28.84 -18.02
N VAL A 154 -18.05 29.08 -17.10
CA VAL A 154 -17.35 30.36 -16.94
C VAL A 154 -16.62 30.73 -18.24
N GLN A 155 -15.92 29.77 -18.84
CA GLN A 155 -15.21 29.98 -20.11
C GLN A 155 -16.14 30.40 -21.25
N LYS A 156 -17.36 29.87 -21.29
CA LYS A 156 -18.37 30.18 -22.33
C LYS A 156 -19.13 31.48 -22.08
N ASN A 157 -19.48 31.77 -20.83
CA ASN A 157 -20.43 32.84 -20.52
C ASN A 157 -19.79 34.15 -20.06
N GLU A 158 -18.63 34.09 -19.41
CA GLU A 158 -17.96 35.29 -18.92
C GLU A 158 -17.23 35.99 -20.07
N LYS A 159 -17.69 37.20 -20.39
CA LYS A 159 -17.17 38.01 -21.51
C LYS A 159 -15.98 38.87 -21.08
N ASP A 160 -15.90 39.22 -19.80
CA ASP A 160 -14.75 39.94 -19.26
C ASP A 160 -13.57 38.97 -19.08
N ALA A 161 -12.52 39.16 -19.86
CA ALA A 161 -11.36 38.29 -19.84
C ALA A 161 -10.69 38.22 -18.47
N LYS A 162 -10.57 39.34 -17.74
CA LYS A 162 -9.92 39.35 -16.43
C LYS A 162 -10.75 38.58 -15.40
N LYS A 163 -12.06 38.83 -15.36
CA LYS A 163 -12.97 38.12 -14.44
C LYS A 163 -13.01 36.62 -14.74
N ARG A 164 -13.06 36.25 -16.02
CA ARG A 164 -13.03 34.85 -16.45
C ARG A 164 -11.76 34.15 -15.95
N ASP A 165 -10.61 34.77 -16.17
CA ASP A 165 -9.31 34.18 -15.81
C ASP A 165 -9.18 34.04 -14.28
N GLU A 166 -9.63 35.03 -13.51
CA GLU A 166 -9.67 34.95 -12.04
C GLU A 166 -10.57 33.82 -11.53
N GLN A 167 -11.78 33.69 -12.07
CA GLN A 167 -12.73 32.64 -11.67
C GLN A 167 -12.21 31.24 -12.04
N VAL A 168 -11.73 31.06 -13.27
CA VAL A 168 -11.16 29.79 -13.73
C VAL A 168 -9.95 29.40 -12.87
N LYS A 169 -9.08 30.36 -12.53
CA LYS A 169 -7.93 30.11 -11.66
C LYS A 169 -8.37 29.61 -10.28
N LYS A 170 -9.38 30.23 -9.68
CA LYS A 170 -9.92 29.83 -8.36
C LYS A 170 -10.53 28.42 -8.40
N LEU A 171 -11.32 28.11 -9.42
CA LEU A 171 -11.95 26.79 -9.59
C LEU A 171 -10.90 25.70 -9.82
N ASN A 172 -9.89 25.96 -10.66
CA ASN A 172 -8.81 25.01 -10.91
C ASN A 172 -7.98 24.71 -9.65
N GLU A 173 -7.77 25.71 -8.78
CA GLU A 173 -7.10 25.49 -7.49
C GLU A 173 -7.94 24.59 -6.58
N GLN A 174 -9.26 24.76 -6.54
CA GLN A 174 -10.16 23.88 -5.78
C GLN A 174 -10.18 22.45 -6.34
N ILE A 175 -10.21 22.30 -7.67
CA ILE A 175 -10.12 20.99 -8.34
C ILE A 175 -8.81 20.30 -7.93
N LYS A 176 -7.67 21.01 -7.99
CA LYS A 176 -6.38 20.47 -7.63
C LYS A 176 -6.32 20.01 -6.17
N GLN A 177 -6.92 20.77 -5.25
CA GLN A 177 -7.01 20.40 -3.83
C GLN A 177 -7.86 19.13 -3.62
N LEU A 178 -8.99 19.02 -4.30
CA LEU A 178 -9.84 17.84 -4.23
C LEU A 178 -9.18 16.61 -4.87
N GLU A 179 -8.54 16.75 -6.03
CA GLU A 179 -7.81 15.66 -6.68
C GLU A 179 -6.63 15.19 -5.83
N ALA A 180 -5.92 16.10 -5.16
CA ALA A 180 -4.88 15.74 -4.18
C ALA A 180 -5.47 14.99 -2.98
N ALA A 181 -6.63 15.42 -2.46
CA ALA A 181 -7.31 14.74 -1.37
C ALA A 181 -7.77 13.33 -1.79
N ILE A 182 -8.26 13.16 -3.02
CA ILE A 182 -8.64 11.86 -3.60
C ILE A 182 -7.43 10.94 -3.74
N ASN A 183 -6.29 11.47 -4.20
CA ASN A 183 -5.04 10.70 -4.35
C ASN A 183 -4.42 10.22 -3.03
N ASN A 184 -4.88 10.76 -1.90
CA ASN A 184 -4.47 10.39 -0.56
C ASN A 184 -5.49 9.47 0.15
N ILE A 185 -6.60 9.13 -0.50
CA ILE A 185 -7.51 8.04 -0.11
C ILE A 185 -6.91 6.72 -0.59
#